data_AF-A0A524CSM8-F1
#
_entry.id   AF-A0A524CSM8-F1
#
_cell.length_a   1.000
_cell.length_b   1.000
_cell.length_c   1.000
_cell.angle_alpha   90.00
_cell.angle_beta   90.00
_cell.angle_gamma   90.00
#
_symmetry.space_group_name_H-M   'P 1'
#
loop_
_entity.id
_entity.type
_entity.pdbx_description
1 polymer ?
#
loop_
_entity_poly.entity_id
_entity_poly.type
_entity_poly.pdbx_seq_one_letter_code
_entity_poly.pdbx_strand_id
1 'polypeptide(L)'
;MPHKTLSRKPFMLMLKDDSGELSPVRLDPNLANSENALIVLDEYNDTCWVWVGRNVSMPTRMHALRMGRSLQKSGHQVGSTTIGMATSDLVEILEKNDSDPDVAAAIDQFRNAVSGTWKFDDKYLAYEQKKAEQYEAEPVRIRETATHETTVSAPSPPPAPPRERTAAPERPTVRAETVSPAPKTVTPPPSENLAEKKAAFLLYSAVKNADLIYTERFERDGDMGVKIEAPGTMVVEAVLRGDDLIVEPADFGGGEEAKKIKQEFESWVSKI
;
A
#
# COMPACT_ATOMS: atom_id res chain seq x y z
N MET A 1 -4.84 2.45 21.92
CA MET A 1 -5.83 1.88 20.98
C MET A 1 -6.27 0.53 21.52
N PRO A 2 -7.54 0.12 21.43
CA PRO A 2 -7.93 -1.23 21.83
C PRO A 2 -7.33 -2.25 20.85
N HIS A 3 -6.43 -3.11 21.34
CA HIS A 3 -5.85 -4.20 20.56
C HIS A 3 -6.93 -5.21 20.14
N LYS A 4 -6.83 -5.71 18.92
CA LYS A 4 -7.77 -6.71 18.40
C LYS A 4 -7.50 -8.03 19.13
N THR A 5 -8.41 -8.45 20.01
CA THR A 5 -8.22 -9.66 20.80
C THR A 5 -8.29 -10.90 19.90
N LEU A 6 -7.16 -11.59 19.75
CA LEU A 6 -7.07 -12.88 19.06
C LEU A 6 -7.56 -14.01 19.97
N SER A 7 -8.31 -14.97 19.41
CA SER A 7 -8.73 -16.18 20.13
C SER A 7 -7.63 -17.26 20.21
N ARG A 8 -6.42 -16.94 19.73
CA ARG A 8 -5.25 -17.82 19.68
C ARG A 8 -4.00 -17.03 20.05
N LYS A 9 -2.92 -17.74 20.38
CA LYS A 9 -1.62 -17.12 20.57
C LYS A 9 -1.20 -16.31 19.32
N PRO A 10 -0.75 -15.06 19.48
CA PRO A 10 -0.23 -14.24 18.38
C PRO A 10 1.13 -14.75 17.89
N PHE A 11 1.40 -14.59 16.60
CA PHE A 11 2.69 -14.91 16.00
C PHE A 11 3.31 -13.73 15.25
N MET A 12 4.62 -13.81 15.07
CA MET A 12 5.34 -13.06 14.04
C MET A 12 5.75 -14.00 12.92
N LEU A 13 5.54 -13.55 11.67
CA LEU A 13 5.98 -14.25 10.47
C LEU A 13 6.79 -13.30 9.60
N MET A 14 7.97 -13.75 9.17
CA MET A 14 8.82 -13.02 8.22
C MET A 14 8.80 -13.71 6.86
N LEU A 15 8.53 -12.93 5.83
CA LEU A 15 8.56 -13.34 4.43
C LEU A 15 9.65 -12.56 3.71
N LYS A 16 10.41 -13.23 2.86
CA LYS A 16 11.40 -12.62 1.98
C LYS A 16 10.84 -12.56 0.56
N ASP A 17 10.95 -11.41 -0.06
CA ASP A 17 10.62 -11.23 -1.48
C ASP A 17 11.88 -11.38 -2.32
N ASP A 18 11.96 -12.51 -3.03
CA ASP A 18 13.02 -12.80 -3.97
C ASP A 18 12.49 -12.63 -5.40
N SER A 19 12.45 -11.36 -5.85
CA SER A 19 12.11 -10.97 -7.22
C SER A 19 10.72 -11.41 -7.69
N GLY A 20 9.70 -11.27 -6.84
CA GLY A 20 8.32 -11.61 -7.20
C GLY A 20 7.80 -12.87 -6.53
N GLU A 21 8.67 -13.63 -5.86
CA GLU A 21 8.28 -14.81 -5.09
C GLU A 21 8.45 -14.53 -3.59
N LEU A 22 7.37 -14.72 -2.83
CA LEU A 22 7.41 -14.64 -1.38
C LEU A 22 7.70 -16.00 -0.79
N SER A 23 8.77 -16.08 0.00
CA SER A 23 9.12 -17.29 0.75
C SER A 23 9.15 -17.01 2.25
N PRO A 24 8.56 -17.89 3.09
CA PRO A 24 8.69 -17.76 4.53
C PRO A 24 10.13 -18.04 4.93
N VAL A 25 10.70 -17.14 5.73
CA VAL A 25 12.04 -17.24 6.27
C VAL A 25 11.97 -17.24 7.78
N ARG A 26 12.98 -17.84 8.42
CA ARG A 26 13.07 -17.80 9.88
C ARG A 26 13.27 -16.35 10.31
N LEU A 27 12.53 -15.93 11.33
CA LEU A 27 12.65 -14.57 11.87
C LEU A 27 14.10 -14.32 12.34
N ASP A 28 14.81 -13.48 11.59
CA ASP A 28 16.22 -13.15 11.82
C ASP A 28 16.45 -11.65 11.52
N PRO A 29 16.86 -10.85 12.54
CA PRO A 29 17.18 -9.44 12.35
C PRO A 29 18.27 -9.17 11.31
N ASN A 30 19.18 -10.12 11.07
CA ASN A 30 20.29 -9.94 10.13
C ASN A 30 19.83 -9.92 8.66
N LEU A 31 18.62 -10.43 8.38
CA LEU A 31 18.03 -10.35 7.05
C LEU A 31 17.58 -8.93 6.71
N ALA A 32 17.35 -8.06 7.69
CA ALA A 32 17.00 -6.65 7.52
C ALA A 32 18.24 -5.81 7.17
N ASN A 33 18.69 -5.97 5.94
CA ASN A 33 19.86 -5.31 5.37
C ASN A 33 19.52 -4.68 4.01
N SER A 34 20.52 -4.05 3.40
CA SER A 34 20.35 -3.29 2.16
C SER A 34 20.04 -4.09 0.91
N GLU A 35 20.24 -5.41 0.92
CA GLU A 35 20.04 -6.26 -0.26
C GLU A 35 18.64 -6.90 -0.31
N ASN A 36 17.94 -6.94 0.83
CA ASN A 36 16.71 -7.71 0.96
C ASN A 36 15.45 -6.83 1.01
N ALA A 37 14.37 -7.38 0.45
CA ALA A 37 13.01 -6.92 0.71
C ALA A 37 12.30 -7.93 1.61
N LEU A 38 11.75 -7.47 2.73
CA LEU A 38 11.10 -8.32 3.72
C LEU A 38 9.71 -7.79 4.05
N ILE A 39 8.78 -8.71 4.32
CA ILE A 39 7.46 -8.40 4.87
C ILE A 39 7.36 -9.13 6.21
N VAL A 40 7.07 -8.41 7.28
CA VAL A 40 6.87 -9.00 8.62
C VAL A 40 5.45 -8.76 9.08
N LEU A 41 4.72 -9.84 9.28
CA LEU A 41 3.37 -9.82 9.85
C LEU A 41 3.50 -9.94 11.37
N ASP A 42 3.25 -8.85 12.09
CA ASP A 42 3.40 -8.74 13.54
C ASP A 42 2.03 -8.67 14.21
N GLU A 43 1.51 -9.82 14.63
CA GLU A 43 0.22 -9.89 15.34
C GLU A 43 0.28 -9.39 16.79
N TYR A 44 1.46 -9.11 17.34
CA TYR A 44 1.57 -8.56 18.70
C TYR A 44 1.30 -7.05 18.72
N ASN A 45 1.76 -6.36 17.68
CA ASN A 45 1.64 -4.91 17.55
C ASN A 45 0.55 -4.48 16.57
N ASP A 46 -0.18 -5.44 15.98
CA ASP A 46 -1.18 -5.22 14.93
C ASP A 46 -0.58 -4.54 13.67
N THR A 47 0.71 -4.79 13.38
CA THR A 47 1.46 -4.09 12.32
C THR A 47 1.98 -5.05 11.24
N CYS A 48 1.82 -4.67 9.98
CA CYS A 48 2.50 -5.25 8.83
C CYS A 48 3.68 -4.35 8.45
N TRP A 49 4.89 -4.82 8.69
CA TRP A 49 6.11 -4.09 8.34
C TRP A 49 6.56 -4.49 6.93
N VAL A 50 6.88 -3.50 6.09
CA VAL A 50 7.48 -3.74 4.78
C VAL A 50 8.85 -3.08 4.76
N TRP A 51 9.90 -3.90 4.85
CA TRP A 51 11.29 -3.46 4.77
C TRP A 51 11.78 -3.54 3.33
N VAL A 52 12.35 -2.44 2.84
CA VAL A 52 13.01 -2.37 1.54
C VAL A 52 14.42 -1.84 1.72
N GLY A 53 15.41 -2.71 1.52
CA GLY A 53 16.82 -2.36 1.57
C GLY A 53 17.24 -1.37 0.48
N ARG A 54 18.32 -0.64 0.71
CA ARG A 54 18.84 0.42 -0.17
C ARG A 54 19.15 -0.04 -1.61
N ASN A 55 19.59 -1.29 -1.77
CA ASN A 55 20.05 -1.86 -3.04
C ASN A 55 18.99 -2.75 -3.70
N VAL A 56 17.79 -2.85 -3.11
CA VAL A 56 16.68 -3.58 -3.70
C VAL A 56 16.22 -2.91 -4.99
N SER A 57 16.04 -3.71 -6.04
CA SER A 57 15.56 -3.23 -7.34
C SER A 57 14.15 -2.63 -7.25
N MET A 58 13.83 -1.65 -8.10
CA MET A 58 12.50 -1.04 -8.13
C MET A 58 11.37 -2.07 -8.31
N PRO A 59 11.46 -3.05 -9.25
CA PRO A 59 10.44 -4.10 -9.38
C PRO A 59 10.21 -4.90 -8.09
N THR A 60 11.28 -5.32 -7.40
CA THR A 60 11.18 -6.07 -6.13
C THR A 60 10.57 -5.19 -5.03
N ARG A 61 10.96 -3.92 -4.94
CA ARG A 61 10.36 -2.95 -4.01
C ARG A 61 8.86 -2.82 -4.24
N MET A 62 8.45 -2.66 -5.50
CA MET A 62 7.04 -2.52 -5.88
C MET A 62 6.25 -3.78 -5.56
N HIS A 63 6.84 -4.94 -5.85
CA HIS A 63 6.26 -6.23 -5.52
C HIS A 63 6.03 -6.38 -4.01
N ALA A 64 7.06 -6.09 -3.19
CA ALA A 64 6.99 -6.19 -1.74
C ALA A 64 5.92 -5.27 -1.13
N LEU A 65 5.82 -4.02 -1.61
CA LEU A 65 4.80 -3.07 -1.15
C LEU A 65 3.37 -3.53 -1.50
N ARG A 66 3.18 -3.98 -2.75
CA ARG A 66 1.89 -4.53 -3.20
C ARG A 66 1.50 -5.76 -2.39
N MET A 67 2.45 -6.65 -2.15
CA MET A 67 2.22 -7.85 -1.38
C MET A 67 1.96 -7.54 0.10
N GLY A 68 2.69 -6.60 0.71
CA GLY A 68 2.44 -6.17 2.08
C GLY A 68 1.00 -5.69 2.27
N ARG A 69 0.49 -4.85 1.36
CA ARG A 69 -0.91 -4.39 1.36
C ARG A 69 -1.92 -5.52 1.17
N SER A 70 -1.59 -6.51 0.34
CA SER A 70 -2.44 -7.68 0.13
C SER A 70 -2.51 -8.53 1.40
N LEU A 71 -1.34 -8.85 1.97
CA LEU A 71 -1.18 -9.70 3.15
C LEU A 71 -1.74 -9.06 4.42
N GLN A 72 -1.71 -7.74 4.55
CA GLN A 72 -2.41 -7.01 5.62
C GLN A 72 -3.91 -7.32 5.63
N LYS A 73 -4.52 -7.55 4.47
CA LYS A 73 -5.96 -7.82 4.35
C LYS A 73 -6.29 -9.31 4.47
N SER A 74 -5.51 -10.16 3.81
CA SER A 74 -5.81 -11.60 3.70
C SER A 74 -5.01 -12.49 4.64
N GLY A 75 -3.91 -11.99 5.19
CA GLY A 75 -2.91 -12.79 5.89
C GLY A 75 -2.09 -13.69 4.95
N HIS A 76 -1.17 -14.46 5.54
CA HIS A 76 -0.40 -15.49 4.88
C HIS A 76 -0.62 -16.85 5.56
N GLN A 77 -0.84 -17.90 4.78
CA GLN A 77 -1.07 -19.24 5.32
C GLN A 77 0.27 -19.98 5.49
N VAL A 78 0.55 -20.45 6.71
CA VAL A 78 1.67 -21.34 7.01
C VAL A 78 1.10 -22.61 7.65
N GLY A 79 1.16 -23.72 6.93
CA GLY A 79 0.49 -24.96 7.33
C GLY A 79 -1.02 -24.76 7.43
N SER A 80 -1.59 -24.99 8.62
CA SER A 80 -3.01 -24.80 8.91
C SER A 80 -3.36 -23.41 9.47
N THR A 81 -2.38 -22.54 9.68
CA THR A 81 -2.57 -21.27 10.40
C THR A 81 -2.40 -20.09 9.46
N THR A 82 -3.39 -19.19 9.41
CA THR A 82 -3.30 -17.91 8.69
C THR A 82 -2.82 -16.82 9.64
N ILE A 83 -1.69 -16.20 9.31
CA ILE A 83 -1.03 -15.14 10.09
C ILE A 83 -1.28 -13.79 9.43
N GLY A 84 -1.48 -12.73 10.22
CA GLY A 84 -1.55 -11.35 9.73
C GLY A 84 -2.96 -10.84 9.43
N MET A 85 -4.02 -11.63 9.65
CA MET A 85 -5.40 -11.10 9.57
C MET A 85 -5.74 -10.09 10.68
N ALA A 86 -4.88 -10.00 11.70
CA ALA A 86 -5.00 -9.02 12.77
C ALA A 86 -4.24 -7.72 12.48
N THR A 87 -3.30 -7.70 11.52
CA THR A 87 -2.49 -6.51 11.29
C THR A 87 -3.32 -5.43 10.59
N SER A 88 -3.68 -4.39 11.34
CA SER A 88 -4.45 -3.25 10.82
C SER A 88 -3.55 -2.18 10.23
N ASP A 89 -2.32 -2.08 10.71
CA ASP A 89 -1.43 -0.99 10.36
C ASP A 89 -0.37 -1.48 9.37
N LEU A 90 -0.05 -0.67 8.36
CA LEU A 90 1.01 -0.95 7.41
C LEU A 90 2.09 0.11 7.58
N VAL A 91 3.31 -0.33 7.90
CA VAL A 91 4.46 0.57 8.02
C VAL A 91 5.47 0.24 6.92
N GLU A 92 5.64 1.21 6.02
CA GLU A 92 6.57 1.12 4.90
C GLU A 92 7.94 1.69 5.32
N ILE A 93 8.97 0.86 5.26
CA ILE A 93 10.33 1.22 5.64
C ILE A 93 11.23 1.16 4.41
N LEU A 94 11.65 2.35 3.97
CA LEU A 94 12.55 2.51 2.84
C LEU A 94 13.93 2.90 3.39
N GLU A 95 14.87 1.96 3.46
CA GLU A 95 16.19 2.20 4.06
C GLU A 95 16.96 3.33 3.33
N LYS A 96 16.69 3.54 2.05
CA LYS A 96 17.26 4.66 1.28
C LYS A 96 16.91 6.05 1.85
N ASN A 97 15.81 6.14 2.60
CA ASN A 97 15.31 7.37 3.21
C ASN A 97 15.62 7.43 4.72
N ASP A 98 16.64 6.72 5.21
CA ASP A 98 17.08 6.69 6.62
C ASP A 98 17.45 8.07 7.20
N SER A 99 17.66 9.06 6.36
CA SER A 99 17.91 10.45 6.76
C SER A 99 16.64 11.18 7.23
N ASP A 100 15.46 10.64 6.93
CA ASP A 100 14.17 11.15 7.42
C ASP A 100 13.95 10.66 8.87
N PRO A 101 13.68 11.56 9.84
CA PRO A 101 13.48 11.17 11.23
C PRO A 101 12.34 10.17 11.43
N ASP A 102 11.27 10.24 10.63
CA ASP A 102 10.13 9.34 10.77
C ASP A 102 10.49 7.91 10.30
N VAL A 103 11.25 7.82 9.20
CA VAL A 103 11.76 6.55 8.67
C VAL A 103 12.81 5.97 9.61
N ALA A 104 13.72 6.78 10.16
CA ALA A 104 14.70 6.35 11.15
C ALA A 104 14.01 5.77 12.40
N ALA A 105 12.97 6.44 12.91
CA ALA A 105 12.18 5.95 14.02
C ALA A 105 11.48 4.62 13.69
N ALA A 106 10.92 4.49 12.47
CA ALA A 106 10.31 3.25 12.02
C ALA A 106 11.33 2.10 11.89
N ILE A 107 12.55 2.38 11.40
CA ILE A 107 13.66 1.43 11.35
C ILE A 107 14.00 0.92 12.75
N ASP A 108 14.12 1.82 13.72
CA ASP A 108 14.44 1.46 15.11
C ASP A 108 13.32 0.62 15.74
N GLN A 109 12.05 1.01 15.53
CA GLN A 109 10.90 0.23 16.00
C GLN A 109 10.87 -1.17 15.39
N PHE A 110 11.09 -1.27 14.08
CA PHE A 110 11.13 -2.53 13.38
C PHE A 110 12.27 -3.42 13.89
N ARG A 111 13.49 -2.89 14.02
CA ARG A 111 14.66 -3.62 14.55
C ARG A 111 14.40 -4.11 15.97
N ASN A 112 13.77 -3.30 16.81
CA ASN A 112 13.38 -3.68 18.16
C ASN A 112 12.32 -4.79 18.17
N ALA A 113 11.33 -4.74 17.25
CA ALA A 113 10.31 -5.77 17.13
C ALA A 113 10.94 -7.12 16.71
N VAL A 114 11.81 -7.15 15.69
CA VAL A 114 12.39 -8.42 15.22
C VAL A 114 13.49 -8.98 16.11
N SER A 115 14.16 -8.15 16.93
CA SER A 115 15.27 -8.57 17.82
C SER A 115 14.83 -9.23 19.14
N GLY A 116 13.53 -9.42 19.35
CA GLY A 116 12.99 -10.11 20.52
C GLY A 116 13.53 -11.54 20.73
N THR A 117 13.31 -12.07 21.94
CA THR A 117 13.65 -13.46 22.27
C THR A 117 12.56 -14.41 21.81
N TRP A 118 12.63 -14.77 20.53
CA TRP A 118 11.60 -15.57 19.86
C TRP A 118 11.80 -17.07 20.05
N LYS A 119 10.73 -17.76 20.43
CA LYS A 119 10.58 -19.20 20.27
C LYS A 119 9.80 -19.50 19.00
N PHE A 120 9.87 -20.73 18.52
CA PHE A 120 9.25 -21.12 17.27
C PHE A 120 8.37 -22.35 17.47
N ASP A 121 7.13 -22.29 16.98
CA ASP A 121 6.15 -23.39 17.07
C ASP A 121 6.35 -24.37 15.89
N ASP A 122 6.84 -23.84 14.78
CA ASP A 122 7.28 -24.55 13.58
C ASP A 122 8.64 -23.99 13.14
N LYS A 123 9.04 -24.10 11.87
CA LYS A 123 10.27 -23.53 11.32
C LYS A 123 10.23 -22.00 11.20
N TYR A 124 9.05 -21.41 11.01
CA TYR A 124 8.90 -20.00 10.61
C TYR A 124 8.08 -19.15 11.57
N LEU A 125 7.16 -19.77 12.32
CA LEU A 125 6.22 -19.07 13.20
C LEU A 125 6.87 -18.72 14.53
N ALA A 126 7.25 -17.45 14.69
CA ALA A 126 7.87 -16.93 15.90
C ALA A 126 6.81 -16.49 16.92
N TYR A 127 7.03 -16.81 18.20
CA TYR A 127 6.19 -16.36 19.32
C TYR A 127 7.04 -16.03 20.55
N GLU A 128 6.55 -15.13 21.38
CA GLU A 128 7.20 -14.75 22.64
C GLU A 128 6.57 -15.57 23.78
N GLN A 129 7.33 -16.47 24.40
CA GLN A 129 6.79 -17.43 25.36
C GLN A 129 6.01 -16.77 26.51
N LYS A 130 6.57 -15.72 27.11
CA LYS A 130 5.94 -15.03 28.25
C LYS A 130 4.60 -14.38 27.89
N LYS A 131 4.47 -13.87 26.66
CA LYS A 131 3.22 -13.30 26.17
C LYS A 131 2.24 -14.40 25.77
N ALA A 132 2.71 -15.45 25.11
CA ALA A 132 1.87 -16.59 24.73
C ALA A 132 1.17 -17.22 25.95
N GLU A 133 1.89 -17.39 27.07
CA GLU A 133 1.31 -17.90 28.33
C GLU A 133 0.19 -17.00 28.88
N GLN A 134 0.23 -15.68 28.65
CA GLN A 134 -0.84 -14.76 29.05
C GLN A 134 -2.10 -14.92 28.18
N TYR A 135 -1.92 -15.14 26.88
CA TYR A 135 -3.03 -15.36 25.94
C TYR A 135 -3.66 -16.74 26.08
N GLU A 136 -2.89 -17.76 26.49
CA GLU A 136 -3.44 -19.10 26.78
C GLU A 136 -4.10 -19.19 28.17
N ALA A 137 -3.69 -18.34 29.12
CA ALA A 137 -4.26 -18.30 30.47
C ALA A 137 -5.56 -17.48 30.59
N GLU A 138 -5.85 -16.56 29.65
CA GLU A 138 -7.16 -15.90 29.61
C GLU A 138 -8.21 -16.87 29.04
N PRO A 139 -9.21 -17.31 29.84
CA PRO A 139 -10.25 -18.18 29.32
C PRO A 139 -11.00 -17.43 28.23
N VAL A 140 -11.16 -18.10 27.07
CA VAL A 140 -12.03 -17.69 25.98
C VAL A 140 -13.36 -17.25 26.60
N ARG A 141 -13.62 -15.94 26.66
CA ARG A 141 -14.95 -15.44 26.93
C ARG A 141 -15.76 -15.78 25.69
N ILE A 142 -16.35 -16.98 25.72
CA ILE A 142 -17.41 -17.38 24.80
C ILE A 142 -18.48 -16.30 24.97
N ARG A 143 -18.52 -15.32 24.06
CA ARG A 143 -19.75 -14.57 23.84
C ARG A 143 -20.74 -15.62 23.40
N GLU A 144 -21.69 -15.93 24.27
CA GLU A 144 -22.83 -16.78 23.99
C GLU A 144 -23.35 -16.44 22.60
N THR A 145 -23.24 -17.39 21.70
CA THR A 145 -24.01 -17.46 20.47
C THR A 145 -25.47 -17.38 20.86
N ALA A 146 -26.07 -16.20 20.73
CA ALA A 146 -27.51 -16.06 20.74
C ALA A 146 -28.07 -16.86 19.57
N THR A 147 -28.54 -18.07 19.90
CA THR A 147 -29.42 -18.89 19.09
C THR A 147 -30.79 -18.22 19.14
N HIS A 148 -31.30 -17.76 18.00
CA HIS A 148 -32.72 -17.47 17.72
C HIS A 148 -32.77 -16.99 16.26
N GLU A 149 -33.70 -17.34 15.39
CA GLU A 149 -34.78 -18.31 15.35
C GLU A 149 -35.28 -18.19 13.90
N THR A 150 -35.63 -19.30 13.25
CA THR A 150 -36.27 -19.26 11.94
C THR A 150 -37.60 -18.51 12.07
N THR A 151 -37.73 -17.33 11.48
CA THR A 151 -39.00 -16.60 11.42
C THR A 151 -39.36 -16.25 9.99
N VAL A 152 -40.63 -16.55 9.75
CA VAL A 152 -41.39 -16.60 8.51
C VAL A 152 -41.49 -15.23 7.82
N SER A 153 -41.47 -15.24 6.49
CA SER A 153 -41.76 -14.10 5.61
C SER A 153 -43.11 -13.44 5.90
N ALA A 154 -43.12 -12.11 5.94
CA ALA A 154 -44.31 -11.27 5.78
C ALA A 154 -43.94 -10.01 4.96
N PRO A 155 -44.90 -9.35 4.28
CA PRO A 155 -44.71 -8.75 2.97
C PRO A 155 -44.13 -7.33 2.97
N SER A 156 -43.52 -6.96 1.84
CA SER A 156 -42.90 -5.66 1.58
C SER A 156 -43.86 -4.47 1.80
N PRO A 157 -43.42 -3.40 2.48
CA PRO A 157 -44.16 -2.14 2.52
C PRO A 157 -44.02 -1.36 1.19
N PRO A 158 -45.00 -0.52 0.85
CA PRO A 158 -45.03 0.24 -0.40
C PRO A 158 -43.93 1.33 -0.45
N PRO A 159 -43.57 1.82 -1.66
CA PRO A 159 -42.44 2.71 -1.85
C PRO A 159 -42.67 4.08 -1.20
N ALA A 160 -41.70 4.54 -0.43
CA ALA A 160 -41.68 5.89 0.12
C ALA A 160 -41.32 6.93 -0.97
N PRO A 161 -41.85 8.16 -0.89
CA PRO A 161 -41.64 9.21 -1.89
C PRO A 161 -40.19 9.75 -1.93
N PRO A 162 -39.80 10.43 -3.02
CA PRO A 162 -38.45 10.94 -3.22
C PRO A 162 -38.05 11.95 -2.14
N ARG A 163 -36.93 11.71 -1.46
CA ARG A 163 -36.33 12.68 -0.53
C ARG A 163 -35.65 13.81 -1.32
N GLU A 164 -36.02 15.04 -1.01
CA GLU A 164 -35.32 16.26 -1.43
C GLU A 164 -33.86 16.26 -0.94
N ARG A 165 -32.97 16.79 -1.79
CA ARG A 165 -31.54 16.95 -1.52
C ARG A 165 -31.32 18.05 -0.48
N THR A 166 -30.95 17.66 0.73
CA THR A 166 -30.37 18.59 1.71
C THR A 166 -28.90 18.87 1.36
N ALA A 167 -28.54 20.15 1.48
CA ALA A 167 -27.25 20.73 1.13
C ALA A 167 -26.05 20.07 1.83
N ALA A 168 -24.91 20.10 1.12
CA ALA A 168 -23.62 19.59 1.55
C ALA A 168 -23.05 20.37 2.77
N PRO A 169 -22.36 19.69 3.71
CA PRO A 169 -21.61 20.37 4.75
C PRO A 169 -20.32 21.01 4.19
N GLU A 170 -20.02 22.22 4.64
CA GLU A 170 -18.82 22.98 4.30
C GLU A 170 -17.55 22.27 4.83
N ARG A 171 -16.50 22.25 4.01
CA ARG A 171 -15.20 21.67 4.34
C ARG A 171 -14.42 22.58 5.30
N PRO A 172 -13.73 22.04 6.32
CA PRO A 172 -12.81 22.81 7.13
C PRO A 172 -11.54 23.17 6.34
N THR A 173 -11.22 24.46 6.31
CA THR A 173 -10.01 25.03 5.72
C THR A 173 -8.83 24.82 6.68
N VAL A 174 -7.91 23.92 6.34
CA VAL A 174 -6.63 23.79 7.05
C VAL A 174 -5.66 24.82 6.47
N ARG A 175 -5.23 25.77 7.32
CA ARG A 175 -4.26 26.81 7.01
C ARG A 175 -2.86 26.25 7.28
N ALA A 176 -2.09 26.00 6.23
CA ALA A 176 -0.67 25.63 6.36
C ALA A 176 0.17 26.88 6.64
N GLU A 177 0.98 26.85 7.70
CA GLU A 177 2.03 27.83 7.96
C GLU A 177 3.26 27.51 7.09
N THR A 178 3.69 28.53 6.35
CA THR A 178 4.88 28.52 5.49
C THR A 178 6.13 28.72 6.33
N VAL A 179 7.10 27.80 6.26
CA VAL A 179 8.48 28.08 6.73
C VAL A 179 9.51 27.55 5.72
N SER A 180 10.44 28.45 5.38
CA SER A 180 11.73 28.29 4.71
C SER A 180 11.79 28.21 3.17
N PRO A 181 12.82 28.85 2.57
CA PRO A 181 12.78 29.32 1.19
C PRO A 181 12.93 28.17 0.21
N ALA A 182 12.01 28.14 -0.75
CA ALA A 182 12.04 27.24 -1.88
C ALA A 182 13.42 27.30 -2.59
N PRO A 183 14.02 26.15 -2.98
CA PRO A 183 15.07 26.17 -3.98
C PRO A 183 14.53 26.92 -5.19
N LYS A 184 15.33 27.83 -5.76
CA LYS A 184 14.96 28.65 -6.92
C LYS A 184 14.24 27.77 -7.94
N THR A 185 12.93 27.95 -8.04
CA THR A 185 12.11 27.36 -9.08
C THR A 185 12.66 27.95 -10.37
N VAL A 186 13.49 27.18 -11.07
CA VAL A 186 13.72 27.43 -12.48
C VAL A 186 12.37 27.15 -13.08
N THR A 187 11.56 28.19 -13.29
CA THR A 187 10.35 28.10 -14.09
C THR A 187 10.82 27.60 -15.44
N PRO A 188 10.55 26.34 -15.85
CA PRO A 188 10.83 25.95 -17.21
C PRO A 188 10.05 26.91 -18.12
N PRO A 189 10.62 27.31 -19.27
CA PRO A 189 9.86 28.09 -20.24
C PRO A 189 8.52 27.38 -20.49
N PRO A 190 7.42 28.11 -20.69
CA PRO A 190 6.14 27.50 -21.03
C PRO A 190 6.39 26.57 -22.21
N SER A 191 6.20 25.27 -22.00
CA SER A 191 6.47 24.32 -23.06
C SER A 191 5.44 24.51 -24.14
N GLU A 192 5.90 25.08 -25.26
CA GLU A 192 5.09 25.19 -26.47
C GLU A 192 4.82 23.80 -27.08
N ASN A 193 5.56 22.77 -26.66
CA ASN A 193 5.44 21.40 -27.13
C ASN A 193 4.12 20.75 -26.65
N LEU A 194 3.31 20.33 -27.63
CA LEU A 194 2.02 19.67 -27.41
C LEU A 194 2.16 18.33 -26.68
N ALA A 195 3.26 17.59 -26.91
CA ALA A 195 3.54 16.32 -26.24
C ALA A 195 3.71 16.49 -24.72
N GLU A 196 4.38 17.57 -24.30
CA GLU A 196 4.58 17.87 -22.88
C GLU A 196 3.26 18.24 -22.19
N LYS A 197 2.37 18.98 -22.88
CA LYS A 197 1.02 19.27 -22.38
C LYS A 197 0.19 17.99 -22.22
N LYS A 198 0.24 17.11 -23.23
CA LYS A 198 -0.41 15.78 -23.15
C LYS A 198 0.16 14.98 -21.97
N ALA A 199 1.49 14.96 -21.78
CA ALA A 199 2.13 14.24 -20.68
C ALA A 199 1.69 14.80 -19.30
N ALA A 200 1.59 16.12 -19.18
CA ALA A 200 1.09 16.76 -17.97
C ALA A 200 -0.37 16.39 -17.66
N PHE A 201 -1.25 16.32 -18.68
CA PHE A 201 -2.63 15.86 -18.50
C PHE A 201 -2.72 14.39 -18.11
N LEU A 202 -1.86 13.54 -18.68
CA LEU A 202 -1.80 12.13 -18.30
C LEU A 202 -1.41 12.00 -16.82
N LEU A 203 -0.36 12.69 -16.40
CA LEU A 203 0.10 12.69 -15.01
C LEU A 203 -0.99 13.24 -14.07
N TYR A 204 -1.63 14.34 -14.43
CA TYR A 204 -2.72 14.93 -13.65
C TYR A 204 -3.89 13.96 -13.47
N SER A 205 -4.29 13.28 -14.55
CA SER A 205 -5.38 12.30 -14.54
C SER A 205 -5.03 11.10 -13.66
N ALA A 206 -3.76 10.68 -13.65
CA ALA A 206 -3.24 9.63 -12.78
C ALA A 206 -3.32 10.03 -11.30
N VAL A 207 -2.74 11.19 -10.93
CA VAL A 207 -2.74 11.72 -9.55
C VAL A 207 -4.15 11.86 -9.00
N LYS A 208 -5.10 12.27 -9.84
CA LYS A 208 -6.47 12.54 -9.40
C LYS A 208 -7.28 11.27 -9.11
N ASN A 209 -6.94 10.15 -9.75
CA ASN A 209 -7.76 8.93 -9.71
C ASN A 209 -7.06 7.72 -9.10
N ALA A 210 -5.79 7.84 -8.74
CA ALA A 210 -5.05 6.82 -8.01
C ALA A 210 -4.51 7.41 -6.69
N ASP A 211 -4.63 6.64 -5.61
CA ASP A 211 -4.14 7.03 -4.28
C ASP A 211 -2.61 7.17 -4.24
N LEU A 212 -1.93 6.41 -5.10
CA LEU A 212 -0.48 6.33 -5.15
C LEU A 212 -0.05 6.18 -6.61
N ILE A 213 0.87 7.04 -7.02
CA ILE A 213 1.49 6.99 -8.34
C ILE A 213 3.01 7.01 -8.21
N TYR A 214 3.67 6.24 -9.05
CA TYR A 214 5.10 6.26 -9.25
C TYR A 214 5.39 6.72 -10.66
N THR A 215 6.36 7.62 -10.79
CA THR A 215 6.80 8.12 -12.09
C THR A 215 8.29 7.90 -12.24
N GLU A 216 8.70 7.33 -13.37
CA GLU A 216 10.11 7.14 -13.73
C GLU A 216 10.37 7.78 -15.08
N ARG A 217 11.38 8.64 -15.16
CA ARG A 217 11.85 9.22 -16.42
C ARG A 217 12.79 8.24 -17.09
N PHE A 218 12.60 7.97 -18.38
CA PHE A 218 13.50 7.14 -19.18
C PHE A 218 13.80 7.80 -20.53
N GLU A 219 14.80 7.27 -21.24
CA GLU A 219 15.14 7.67 -22.61
C GLU A 219 15.21 6.40 -23.47
N ARG A 220 14.54 6.38 -24.63
CA ARG A 220 14.51 5.24 -25.56
C ARG A 220 14.61 5.77 -26.98
N ASP A 221 15.59 5.28 -27.74
CA ASP A 221 15.84 5.70 -29.12
C ASP A 221 16.07 7.22 -29.29
N GLY A 222 16.58 7.89 -28.25
CA GLY A 222 16.76 9.35 -28.21
C GLY A 222 15.50 10.14 -27.86
N ASP A 223 14.36 9.46 -27.71
CA ASP A 223 13.11 10.05 -27.25
C ASP A 223 13.03 10.01 -25.73
N MET A 224 12.55 11.10 -25.14
CA MET A 224 12.26 11.19 -23.73
C MET A 224 10.95 10.49 -23.40
N GLY A 225 10.89 9.73 -22.30
CA GLY A 225 9.67 9.08 -21.84
C GLY A 225 9.46 9.19 -20.34
N VAL A 226 8.22 8.98 -19.92
CA VAL A 226 7.82 8.82 -18.53
C VAL A 226 7.01 7.54 -18.37
N LYS A 227 7.47 6.67 -17.49
CA LYS A 227 6.71 5.51 -17.03
C LYS A 227 5.88 5.93 -15.82
N ILE A 228 4.59 5.67 -15.85
CA ILE A 228 3.64 5.98 -14.78
C ILE A 228 3.02 4.67 -14.33
N GLU A 229 3.17 4.37 -13.05
CA GLU A 229 2.65 3.17 -12.41
C GLU A 229 1.78 3.53 -11.21
N ALA A 230 0.52 3.11 -11.25
CA ALA A 230 -0.44 3.20 -10.16
C ALA A 230 -0.76 1.76 -9.69
N PRO A 231 -0.33 1.36 -8.49
CA PRO A 231 -0.44 -0.03 -8.03
C PRO A 231 -1.87 -0.57 -8.05
N GLY A 232 -2.08 -1.69 -8.76
CA GLY A 232 -3.41 -2.31 -8.90
C GLY A 232 -4.34 -1.62 -9.90
N THR A 233 -3.92 -0.47 -10.44
CA THR A 233 -4.71 0.37 -11.33
C THR A 233 -4.16 0.34 -12.76
N MET A 234 -2.95 0.88 -12.99
CA MET A 234 -2.38 1.00 -14.33
C MET A 234 -0.85 1.00 -14.32
N VAL A 235 -0.24 0.58 -15.43
CA VAL A 235 1.18 0.78 -15.72
C VAL A 235 1.26 1.23 -17.17
N VAL A 236 1.80 2.42 -17.42
CA VAL A 236 1.98 2.94 -18.78
C VAL A 236 3.33 3.59 -18.98
N GLU A 237 3.83 3.51 -20.20
CA GLU A 237 4.98 4.23 -20.72
C GLU A 237 4.49 5.28 -21.70
N ALA A 238 4.78 6.54 -21.42
CA ALA A 238 4.43 7.66 -22.28
C ALA A 238 5.72 8.24 -22.89
N VAL A 239 5.90 8.04 -24.20
CA VAL A 239 7.08 8.49 -24.96
C VAL A 239 6.73 9.78 -25.71
N LEU A 240 7.56 10.80 -25.55
CA LEU A 240 7.43 12.09 -26.21
C LEU A 240 8.18 12.02 -27.56
N ARG A 241 7.44 12.04 -28.67
CA ARG A 241 7.97 12.07 -30.03
C ARG A 241 7.53 13.34 -30.74
N GLY A 242 8.39 14.35 -30.77
CA GLY A 242 8.02 15.67 -31.31
C GLY A 242 6.83 16.25 -30.53
N ASP A 243 5.70 16.46 -31.21
CA ASP A 243 4.43 16.96 -30.65
C ASP A 243 3.44 15.85 -30.25
N ASP A 244 3.83 14.60 -30.45
CA ASP A 244 3.02 13.42 -30.12
C ASP A 244 3.46 12.78 -28.81
N LEU A 245 2.46 12.30 -28.07
CA LEU A 245 2.64 11.48 -26.88
C LEU A 245 2.12 10.08 -27.21
N ILE A 246 3.02 9.11 -27.27
CA ILE A 246 2.68 7.71 -27.48
C ILE A 246 2.56 7.05 -26.12
N VAL A 247 1.41 6.47 -25.80
CA VAL A 247 1.15 5.84 -24.50
C VAL A 247 0.94 4.34 -24.68
N GLU A 248 1.74 3.54 -23.98
CA GLU A 248 1.71 2.07 -24.05
C GLU A 248 1.59 1.44 -22.65
N PRO A 249 0.64 0.51 -22.43
CA PRO A 249 -0.44 0.13 -23.32
C PRO A 249 -1.51 1.22 -23.46
N ALA A 250 -2.12 1.33 -24.64
CA ALA A 250 -3.12 2.34 -24.97
C ALA A 250 -4.45 2.19 -24.20
N ASP A 251 -4.67 1.05 -23.54
CA ASP A 251 -5.86 0.76 -22.72
C ASP A 251 -5.63 1.01 -21.22
N PHE A 252 -4.42 1.43 -20.81
CA PHE A 252 -4.02 1.67 -19.43
C PHE A 252 -4.18 0.45 -18.48
N GLY A 253 -4.32 -0.77 -18.99
CA GLY A 253 -4.43 -1.98 -18.14
C GLY A 253 -5.85 -2.41 -17.76
N GLY A 254 -6.89 -1.85 -18.39
CA GLY A 254 -8.24 -2.44 -18.47
C GLY A 254 -9.14 -2.40 -17.21
N GLY A 255 -8.61 -2.08 -16.03
CA GLY A 255 -9.38 -1.92 -14.78
C GLY A 255 -10.36 -0.74 -14.82
N GLU A 256 -11.36 -0.69 -13.93
CA GLU A 256 -12.32 0.43 -13.87
C GLU A 256 -11.65 1.77 -13.57
N GLU A 257 -10.71 1.77 -12.63
CA GLU A 257 -9.90 2.96 -12.29
C GLU A 257 -9.01 3.39 -13.46
N ALA A 258 -8.37 2.44 -14.16
CA ALA A 258 -7.60 2.72 -15.37
C ALA A 258 -8.46 3.33 -16.49
N LYS A 259 -9.68 2.80 -16.70
CA LYS A 259 -10.64 3.36 -17.66
C LYS A 259 -11.03 4.79 -17.29
N LYS A 260 -11.19 5.08 -16.01
CA LYS A 260 -11.49 6.44 -15.53
C LYS A 260 -10.33 7.40 -15.79
N ILE A 261 -9.09 6.98 -15.51
CA ILE A 261 -7.88 7.76 -15.82
C ILE A 261 -7.80 8.02 -17.33
N LYS A 262 -8.02 6.99 -18.15
CA LYS A 262 -8.05 7.10 -19.62
C LYS A 262 -9.06 8.14 -20.10
N GLN A 263 -10.32 7.99 -19.69
CA GLN A 263 -11.41 8.88 -20.10
C GLN A 263 -11.14 10.33 -19.71
N GLU A 264 -10.60 10.53 -18.51
CA GLU A 264 -10.26 11.87 -18.05
C GLU A 264 -9.11 12.46 -18.88
N PHE A 265 -8.04 11.69 -19.10
CA PHE A 265 -6.92 12.09 -19.96
C PHE A 265 -7.40 12.46 -21.37
N GLU A 266 -8.18 11.61 -22.02
CA GLU A 266 -8.74 11.87 -23.36
C GLU A 266 -9.61 13.14 -23.38
N SER A 267 -10.39 13.39 -22.31
CA SER A 267 -11.20 14.60 -22.18
C SER A 267 -10.38 15.89 -22.04
N TRP A 268 -9.15 15.81 -21.52
CA TRP A 268 -8.23 16.94 -21.44
C TRP A 268 -7.52 17.16 -22.78
N VAL A 269 -7.09 16.07 -23.42
CA VAL A 269 -6.42 16.12 -24.73
C VAL A 269 -7.36 16.64 -25.81
N SER A 270 -8.67 16.36 -25.75
CA SER A 270 -9.63 16.88 -26.74
C SER A 270 -9.88 18.40 -26.66
N LYS A 271 -9.33 19.09 -25.65
CA LYS A 271 -9.52 20.54 -25.41
C LYS A 271 -8.33 21.38 -25.87
N ILE A 272 -7.26 20.75 -26.32
CA ILE A 272 -6.04 21.38 -26.84
C ILE A 272 -5.90 21.09 -28.33
#